data_AF-A0A7V0JWW4-F1
#
_entry.id   AF-A0A7V0JWW4-F1
#
_cell.length_a   1.000
_cell.length_b   1.000
_cell.length_c   1.000
_cell.angle_alpha   90.00
_cell.angle_beta   90.00
_cell.angle_gamma   90.00
#
_symmetry.space_group_name_H-M   'P 1'
#
loop_
_entity.id
_entity.type
_entity.pdbx_description
1 polymer ?
#
loop_
_entity_poly.entity_id
_entity_poly.type
_entity_poly.pdbx_seq_one_letter_code
_entity_poly.pdbx_strand_id
1 'polypeptide(L)'
;LMLPFLRDSRARGRRIDFVAVEPTACPSITRGEVRYDYGDTAEMTPPLKMHTLGHRFVPPPIHAGGLRYHGMAPIITRLVEEGIVRAVALDQLDVFEGAILFAKTEGIVPAPESAHAVRAAIDIARECAETGEEKVILIGLSGHGHFDMSAYADYLEGKLASTAARG
;
A
#
# COMPACT_ATOMS: atom_id res chain seq x y z
N LEU A 1 1.58 2.78 12.51
CA LEU A 1 2.49 1.67 12.88
C LEU A 1 3.96 2.08 12.92
N MET A 2 4.55 2.59 11.82
CA MET A 2 6.02 2.69 11.68
C MET A 2 6.74 3.75 12.51
N LEU A 3 6.12 4.89 12.82
CA LEU A 3 6.83 6.07 13.38
C LEU A 3 7.56 5.79 14.71
N PRO A 4 6.97 5.04 15.67
CA PRO A 4 7.70 4.62 16.87
C PRO A 4 8.96 3.78 16.56
N PHE A 5 8.88 2.87 15.59
CA PHE A 5 10.02 2.04 15.17
C PHE A 5 11.09 2.86 14.45
N LEU A 6 10.70 3.85 13.65
CA LEU A 6 11.64 4.77 13.02
C LEU A 6 12.40 5.60 14.06
N ARG A 7 11.71 6.10 15.08
CA ARG A 7 12.35 6.82 16.18
C ARG A 7 13.34 5.91 16.93
N ASP A 8 12.90 4.70 17.28
CA ASP A 8 13.73 3.74 18.01
C ASP A 8 14.94 3.28 17.21
N SER A 9 14.78 3.03 15.91
CA SER A 9 15.88 2.60 15.03
C SER A 9 16.96 3.66 14.93
N ARG A 10 16.58 4.93 14.79
CA ARG A 10 17.52 6.07 14.79
C ARG A 10 18.22 6.22 16.13
N ALA A 11 17.49 6.13 17.24
CA ALA A 11 18.05 6.27 18.58
C ALA A 11 19.05 5.15 18.93
N ARG A 12 18.81 3.93 18.42
CA ARG A 12 19.62 2.74 18.71
C ARG A 12 20.60 2.37 17.60
N GLY A 13 20.70 3.16 16.54
CA GLY A 13 21.54 2.87 15.37
C GLY A 13 21.17 1.57 14.64
N ARG A 14 19.91 1.12 14.74
CA ARG A 14 19.43 -0.09 14.05
C ARG A 14 19.02 0.25 12.62
N ARG A 15 19.34 -0.64 11.68
CA ARG A 15 18.84 -0.55 10.32
C ARG A 15 17.49 -1.24 10.24
N ILE A 16 16.47 -0.51 9.81
CA ILE A 16 15.14 -1.03 9.50
C ILE A 16 14.76 -0.48 8.12
N ASP A 17 14.39 -1.36 7.20
CA ASP A 17 13.87 -0.97 5.91
C ASP A 17 12.36 -0.72 6.05
N PHE A 18 11.92 0.51 5.75
CA PHE A 18 10.52 0.88 5.79
C PHE A 18 9.96 0.89 4.37
N VAL A 19 8.87 0.15 4.15
CA VAL A 19 8.19 0.04 2.86
C VAL A 19 6.73 0.48 3.00
N ALA A 20 6.34 1.49 2.24
CA ALA A 20 4.96 1.88 2.03
C ALA A 20 4.44 1.23 0.73
N VAL A 21 3.24 0.68 0.78
CA VAL A 21 2.64 -0.05 -0.34
C VAL A 21 1.34 0.64 -0.73
N GLU A 22 1.13 0.83 -2.02
CA GLU A 22 -0.06 1.47 -2.59
C GLU A 22 -0.54 0.68 -3.83
N PRO A 23 -1.77 0.93 -4.34
CA PRO A 23 -2.22 0.30 -5.58
C PRO A 23 -1.66 1.02 -6.80
N THR A 24 -1.38 0.29 -7.88
CA THR A 24 -1.09 0.88 -9.18
C THR A 24 -2.25 1.74 -9.72
N ALA A 25 -3.48 1.48 -9.28
CA ALA A 25 -4.67 2.27 -9.62
C ALA A 25 -4.68 3.68 -9.00
N CYS A 26 -4.09 3.86 -7.81
CA CYS A 26 -4.00 5.14 -7.08
C CYS A 26 -2.55 5.36 -6.59
N PRO A 27 -1.59 5.54 -7.50
CA PRO A 27 -0.17 5.52 -7.20
C PRO A 27 0.34 6.90 -6.71
N SER A 28 -0.22 7.40 -5.61
CA SER A 28 0.03 8.78 -5.17
C SER A 28 1.49 9.02 -4.79
N ILE A 29 2.13 8.06 -4.12
CA ILE A 29 3.53 8.19 -3.69
C ILE A 29 4.50 7.85 -4.83
N THR A 30 4.23 6.80 -5.61
CA THR A 30 5.18 6.29 -6.61
C THR A 30 5.10 7.03 -7.95
N ARG A 31 3.96 7.66 -8.28
CA ARG A 31 3.78 8.39 -9.55
C ARG A 31 3.12 9.77 -9.40
N GLY A 32 2.59 10.11 -8.24
CA GLY A 32 2.04 11.44 -7.99
C GLY A 32 3.12 12.51 -7.85
N GLU A 33 2.69 13.77 -7.84
CA GLU A 33 3.57 14.92 -7.66
C GLU A 33 3.56 15.40 -6.21
N VAL A 34 4.64 16.04 -5.78
CA VAL A 34 4.69 16.69 -4.46
C VAL A 34 4.35 18.17 -4.62
N ARG A 35 3.18 18.58 -4.13
CA ARG A 35 2.73 19.98 -4.13
C ARG A 35 1.82 20.27 -2.93
N TYR A 36 1.44 21.54 -2.76
CA TYR A 36 0.33 21.89 -1.88
C TYR A 36 -0.98 21.53 -2.55
N ASP A 37 -1.83 20.78 -1.86
CA ASP A 37 -3.14 20.38 -2.36
C ASP A 37 -4.12 20.18 -1.20
N TYR A 38 -5.42 20.14 -1.50
CA TYR A 38 -6.46 19.94 -0.49
C TYR A 38 -6.46 18.50 0.02
N GLY A 39 -6.58 18.34 1.34
CA GLY A 39 -6.69 17.04 2.01
C GLY A 39 -8.05 16.39 1.83
N ASP A 40 -9.02 17.09 1.25
CA ASP A 40 -10.37 16.61 1.02
C ASP A 40 -10.89 17.12 -0.32
N THR A 41 -11.78 16.35 -0.94
CA THR A 41 -12.36 16.71 -2.24
C THR A 41 -13.31 17.92 -2.16
N ALA A 42 -13.73 18.28 -0.95
CA ALA A 42 -14.62 19.41 -0.66
C ALA A 42 -13.86 20.71 -0.36
N GLU A 43 -12.52 20.68 -0.36
CA GLU A 43 -11.67 21.86 -0.15
C GLU A 43 -11.89 22.56 1.21
N MET A 44 -12.32 21.81 2.24
CA MET A 44 -12.54 22.36 3.59
C MET A 44 -11.26 22.36 4.44
N THR A 45 -10.27 21.55 4.08
CA THR A 45 -8.96 21.55 4.74
C THR A 45 -8.07 22.68 4.20
N PRO A 46 -7.13 23.23 4.98
CA PRO A 46 -6.07 24.05 4.40
C PRO A 46 -5.20 23.19 3.47
N PRO A 47 -4.60 23.75 2.40
CA PRO A 47 -3.69 23.01 1.56
C PRO A 47 -2.50 22.45 2.34
N LEU A 48 -2.16 21.19 2.08
CA LEU A 48 -1.06 20.47 2.72
C LEU A 48 0.01 20.13 1.68
N LYS A 49 1.30 20.24 2.03
CA LYS A 49 2.38 19.72 1.18
C LYS A 49 2.35 18.19 1.22
N MET A 50 1.98 17.55 0.11
CA MET A 50 1.87 16.10 0.03
C MET A 50 2.16 15.57 -1.38
N HIS A 51 2.52 14.28 -1.47
CA HIS A 51 2.30 13.51 -2.68
C HIS A 51 0.79 13.49 -2.99
N THR A 52 0.42 13.79 -4.23
CA THR A 52 -0.98 13.88 -4.65
C THR A 52 -1.15 13.50 -6.12
N LEU A 53 -2.30 12.87 -6.43
CA LEU A 53 -2.84 12.70 -7.78
C LEU A 53 -3.79 13.85 -8.18
N GLY A 54 -3.98 14.82 -7.28
CA GLY A 54 -4.98 15.88 -7.35
C GLY A 54 -6.22 15.55 -6.51
N HIS A 55 -6.70 16.47 -5.67
CA HIS A 55 -7.90 16.28 -4.84
C HIS A 55 -9.22 16.00 -5.62
N ARG A 56 -9.20 16.10 -6.95
CA ARG A 56 -10.32 15.73 -7.83
C ARG A 56 -10.08 14.42 -8.58
N PHE A 57 -8.99 13.72 -8.29
CA PHE A 57 -8.69 12.43 -8.88
C PHE A 57 -9.80 11.42 -8.56
N VAL A 58 -10.24 10.69 -9.58
CA VAL A 58 -11.22 9.61 -9.46
C VAL A 58 -10.52 8.32 -9.87
N PRO A 59 -10.40 7.33 -8.95
CA PRO A 59 -9.82 6.03 -9.29
C PRO A 59 -10.57 5.32 -10.41
N PRO A 60 -9.90 4.43 -11.17
CA PRO A 60 -10.56 3.59 -12.17
C PRO A 60 -11.74 2.81 -11.56
N PRO A 61 -12.90 2.72 -12.22
CA PRO A 61 -14.07 2.02 -11.69
C PRO A 61 -13.87 0.51 -11.52
N ILE A 62 -12.89 -0.06 -12.25
CA ILE A 62 -12.48 -1.47 -12.14
C ILE A 62 -11.63 -1.78 -10.90
N HIS A 63 -11.26 -0.76 -10.11
CA HIS A 63 -10.37 -0.93 -8.95
C HIS A 63 -11.13 -1.38 -7.70
N ALA A 64 -10.83 -2.59 -7.23
CA ALA A 64 -11.46 -3.23 -6.08
C ALA A 64 -10.53 -3.31 -4.85
N GLY A 65 -9.26 -2.88 -4.96
CA GLY A 65 -8.26 -3.00 -3.89
C GLY A 65 -8.35 -1.96 -2.76
N GLY A 66 -9.39 -1.12 -2.70
CA GLY A 66 -9.45 -0.03 -1.72
C GLY A 66 -8.42 1.07 -1.99
N LEU A 67 -7.87 1.71 -0.95
CA LEU A 67 -6.78 2.71 -1.05
C LEU A 67 -7.02 3.77 -2.16
N ARG A 68 -8.21 4.37 -2.14
CA ARG A 68 -8.72 5.28 -3.19
C ARG A 68 -8.35 6.76 -2.99
N TYR A 69 -7.78 7.10 -1.85
CA TYR A 69 -7.48 8.48 -1.49
C TYR A 69 -6.36 9.04 -2.39
N HIS A 70 -6.52 10.28 -2.84
CA HIS A 70 -5.66 10.90 -3.86
C HIS A 70 -4.28 11.31 -3.36
N GLY A 71 -4.15 11.53 -2.05
CA GLY A 71 -2.97 12.11 -1.43
C GLY A 71 -2.30 11.18 -0.43
N MET A 72 -1.24 11.68 0.20
CA MET A 72 -0.55 10.98 1.28
C MET A 72 -0.21 11.93 2.41
N ALA A 73 -0.21 11.45 3.66
CA ALA A 73 0.08 12.28 4.82
C ALA A 73 1.42 13.06 4.65
N PRO A 74 1.50 14.37 4.99
CA PRO A 74 2.71 15.18 4.80
C PRO A 74 3.96 14.58 5.44
N ILE A 75 3.82 13.93 6.60
CA ILE A 75 4.93 13.25 7.26
C ILE A 75 5.46 12.07 6.44
N ILE A 76 4.58 11.26 5.85
CA ILE A 76 4.99 10.15 4.98
C ILE A 76 5.61 10.70 3.69
N THR A 77 5.01 11.76 3.12
CA THR A 77 5.59 12.46 1.96
C THR A 77 7.02 12.88 2.23
N ARG A 78 7.27 13.53 3.37
CA ARG A 78 8.63 13.98 3.71
C ARG A 78 9.58 12.80 3.90
N LEU A 79 9.15 11.74 4.56
CA LEU A 79 9.98 10.54 4.79
C LEU A 79 10.35 9.81 3.49
N VAL A 80 9.46 9.84 2.49
CA VAL A 80 9.75 9.31 1.15
C VAL A 80 10.69 10.25 0.38
N GLU A 81 10.46 11.57 0.40
CA GLU A 81 11.37 12.57 -0.20
C GLU A 81 12.81 12.45 0.36
N GLU A 82 12.95 12.11 1.63
CA GLU A 82 14.26 11.91 2.29
C GLU A 82 14.85 10.51 2.07
N GLY A 83 14.18 9.63 1.33
CA GLY A 83 14.63 8.25 1.08
C GLY A 83 14.62 7.35 2.32
N ILE A 84 13.93 7.76 3.39
CA ILE A 84 13.81 6.98 4.63
C ILE A 84 12.78 5.86 4.46
N VAL A 85 11.75 6.09 3.64
CA VAL A 85 10.69 5.14 3.33
C VAL A 85 10.69 4.89 1.84
N ARG A 86 10.77 3.63 1.43
CA ARG A 86 10.58 3.22 0.04
C ARG A 86 9.10 3.03 -0.23
N ALA A 87 8.65 3.42 -1.43
CA ALA A 87 7.28 3.20 -1.87
C ALA A 87 7.25 2.18 -3.00
N VAL A 88 6.26 1.30 -2.99
CA VAL A 88 6.00 0.33 -4.06
C VAL A 88 4.52 0.34 -4.41
N ALA A 89 4.20 0.23 -5.70
CA ALA A 89 2.83 0.12 -6.18
C ALA A 89 2.59 -1.30 -6.69
N LEU A 90 1.49 -1.91 -6.26
CA LEU A 90 1.12 -3.28 -6.63
C LEU A 90 -0.18 -3.32 -7.43
N ASP A 91 -0.25 -4.24 -8.39
CA ASP A 91 -1.47 -4.51 -9.13
C ASP A 91 -2.49 -5.24 -8.25
N GLN A 92 -3.78 -4.94 -8.43
CA GLN A 92 -4.81 -5.56 -7.60
C GLN A 92 -4.86 -7.09 -7.78
N LEU A 93 -4.54 -7.62 -8.96
CA LEU A 93 -4.53 -9.07 -9.19
C LEU A 93 -3.47 -9.77 -8.33
N ASP A 94 -2.27 -9.19 -8.27
CA ASP A 94 -1.18 -9.66 -7.41
C ASP A 94 -1.55 -9.57 -5.92
N VAL A 95 -2.21 -8.47 -5.54
CA VAL A 95 -2.67 -8.24 -4.16
C VAL A 95 -3.69 -9.29 -3.74
N PHE A 96 -4.70 -9.57 -4.56
CA PHE A 96 -5.69 -10.61 -4.26
C PHE A 96 -5.11 -12.02 -4.27
N GLU A 97 -4.14 -12.31 -5.15
CA GLU A 97 -3.40 -13.57 -5.13
C GLU A 97 -2.72 -13.79 -3.76
N GLY A 98 -1.99 -12.77 -3.28
CA GLY A 98 -1.32 -12.80 -1.99
C GLY A 98 -2.31 -12.90 -0.82
N ALA A 99 -3.46 -12.23 -0.92
CA ALA A 99 -4.50 -12.31 0.08
C ALA A 99 -5.12 -13.71 0.21
N ILE A 100 -5.37 -14.38 -0.93
CA ILE A 100 -5.90 -15.74 -0.95
C ILE A 100 -4.89 -16.72 -0.35
N LEU A 101 -3.60 -16.56 -0.68
CA LEU A 101 -2.55 -17.37 -0.07
C LEU A 101 -2.55 -17.19 1.46
N PHE A 102 -2.50 -15.95 1.94
CA PHE A 102 -2.49 -15.62 3.36
C PHE A 102 -3.73 -16.15 4.09
N ALA A 103 -4.91 -16.03 3.49
CA ALA A 103 -6.14 -16.57 4.09
C ALA A 103 -6.11 -18.09 4.21
N LYS A 104 -5.53 -18.79 3.22
CA LYS A 104 -5.40 -20.25 3.23
C LYS A 104 -4.35 -20.75 4.22
N THR A 105 -3.29 -19.98 4.47
CA THR A 105 -2.18 -20.40 5.36
C THR A 105 -2.38 -19.95 6.80
N GLU A 106 -2.87 -18.72 7.03
CA GLU A 106 -3.00 -18.11 8.36
C GLU A 106 -4.44 -18.12 8.89
N GLY A 107 -5.43 -18.46 8.06
CA GLY A 107 -6.84 -18.52 8.46
C GLY A 107 -7.52 -17.16 8.65
N ILE A 108 -6.87 -16.06 8.24
CA ILE A 108 -7.41 -14.69 8.33
C ILE A 108 -7.62 -14.15 6.92
N VAL A 109 -8.85 -13.69 6.63
CA VAL A 109 -9.13 -12.96 5.39
C VAL A 109 -8.77 -11.48 5.61
N PRO A 110 -7.68 -10.96 5.00
CA PRO A 110 -7.30 -9.55 5.19
C PRO A 110 -8.30 -8.63 4.47
N ALA A 111 -8.39 -7.36 4.87
CA ALA A 111 -9.06 -6.36 4.04
C ALA A 111 -8.26 -6.16 2.72
N PRO A 112 -8.89 -5.81 1.58
CA PRO A 112 -8.17 -5.51 0.34
C PRO A 112 -7.05 -4.46 0.51
N GLU A 113 -7.24 -3.46 1.38
CA GLU A 113 -6.21 -2.49 1.72
C GLU A 113 -5.02 -3.14 2.45
N SER A 114 -5.29 -4.01 3.43
CA SER A 114 -4.26 -4.75 4.16
C SER A 114 -3.52 -5.75 3.28
N ALA A 115 -4.21 -6.33 2.29
CA ALA A 115 -3.65 -7.29 1.36
C ALA A 115 -2.45 -6.73 0.58
N HIS A 116 -2.37 -5.41 0.39
CA HIS A 116 -1.21 -4.76 -0.21
C HIS A 116 0.07 -5.01 0.60
N ALA A 117 0.00 -4.81 1.93
CA ALA A 117 1.13 -5.09 2.81
C ALA A 117 1.45 -6.59 2.89
N VAL A 118 0.41 -7.44 2.87
CA VAL A 118 0.57 -8.90 2.83
C VAL A 118 1.33 -9.33 1.56
N ARG A 119 0.89 -8.87 0.38
CA ARG A 119 1.55 -9.22 -0.88
C ARG A 119 3.00 -8.74 -0.90
N ALA A 120 3.27 -7.50 -0.51
CA ALA A 120 4.64 -6.99 -0.43
C ALA A 120 5.52 -7.82 0.52
N ALA A 121 4.98 -8.27 1.66
CA ALA A 121 5.72 -9.12 2.58
C ALA A 121 6.00 -10.53 2.02
N ILE A 122 5.05 -11.11 1.27
CA ILE A 122 5.25 -12.37 0.56
C ILE A 122 6.37 -12.22 -0.47
N ASP A 123 6.38 -11.14 -1.24
CA ASP A 123 7.41 -10.90 -2.25
C ASP A 123 8.81 -10.73 -1.60
N ILE A 124 8.91 -9.95 -0.51
CA ILE A 124 10.16 -9.81 0.26
C ILE A 124 10.59 -11.15 0.86
N ALA A 125 9.67 -11.95 1.40
CA ALA A 125 9.99 -13.25 1.97
C ALA A 125 10.52 -14.23 0.91
N ARG A 126 9.99 -14.19 -0.31
CA ARG A 126 10.48 -14.97 -1.45
C ARG A 126 11.90 -14.53 -1.84
N GLU A 127 12.15 -13.23 -1.95
CA GLU A 127 13.50 -12.68 -2.21
C GLU A 127 14.51 -13.11 -1.12
N CYS A 128 14.10 -13.09 0.14
CA CYS A 128 14.93 -13.56 1.26
C CYS A 128 15.26 -15.06 1.13
N ALA A 129 14.29 -15.88 0.71
CA ALA A 129 14.51 -17.31 0.49
C ALA A 129 15.49 -17.57 -0.68
N GLU A 130 15.40 -16.78 -1.76
CA GLU A 130 16.30 -16.88 -2.91
C GLU A 130 17.73 -16.42 -2.57
N THR A 131 17.87 -15.38 -1.76
CA THR A 131 19.17 -14.80 -1.36
C THR A 131 19.80 -15.48 -0.14
N GLY A 132 19.01 -16.25 0.62
CA GLY A 132 19.42 -16.86 1.90
C GLY A 132 19.52 -15.85 3.05
N GLU A 133 18.96 -14.65 2.90
CA GLU A 133 18.97 -13.62 3.94
C GLU A 133 17.85 -13.85 4.95
N GLU A 134 18.18 -13.89 6.24
CA GLU A 134 17.17 -14.00 7.31
C GLU A 134 16.67 -12.60 7.72
N LYS A 135 15.36 -12.35 7.57
CA LYS A 135 14.71 -11.09 7.97
C LYS A 135 13.47 -11.34 8.83
N VAL A 136 13.23 -10.42 9.76
CA VAL A 136 11.95 -10.27 10.44
C VAL A 136 11.12 -9.23 9.70
N ILE A 137 9.96 -9.63 9.18
CA ILE A 137 9.05 -8.76 8.46
C ILE A 137 7.84 -8.44 9.34
N LEU A 138 7.62 -7.16 9.61
CA LEU A 138 6.43 -6.67 10.32
C LEU A 138 5.50 -5.97 9.34
N ILE A 139 4.26 -6.44 9.24
CA ILE A 139 3.23 -5.84 8.41
C ILE A 139 2.14 -5.15 9.24
N GLY A 140 1.52 -4.11 8.65
CA GLY A 140 0.29 -3.52 9.17
C GLY A 140 -0.93 -4.23 8.61
N LEU A 141 -1.45 -5.22 9.33
CA LEU A 141 -2.77 -5.81 9.05
C LEU A 141 -3.84 -4.88 9.64
N SER A 142 -4.29 -3.90 8.84
CA SER A 142 -5.16 -2.81 9.27
C SER A 142 -6.64 -3.20 9.43
N GLY A 143 -7.08 -4.29 8.82
CA GLY A 143 -8.47 -4.75 8.89
C GLY A 143 -8.69 -6.14 8.31
N HIS A 144 -9.92 -6.65 8.48
CA HIS A 144 -10.37 -7.93 7.94
C HIS A 144 -11.28 -7.74 6.71
N GLY A 145 -11.30 -8.70 5.80
CA GLY A 145 -12.05 -8.64 4.54
C GLY A 145 -13.49 -9.17 4.59
N HIS A 146 -14.05 -9.47 5.77
CA HIS A 146 -15.40 -10.06 5.88
C HIS A 146 -16.50 -9.23 5.21
N PHE A 147 -16.33 -7.92 5.07
CA PHE A 147 -17.29 -7.04 4.41
C PHE A 147 -16.90 -6.70 2.95
N ASP A 148 -15.78 -7.21 2.47
CA ASP A 148 -15.23 -6.99 1.13
C ASP A 148 -15.29 -8.27 0.28
N MET A 149 -16.12 -9.24 0.69
CA MET A 149 -16.22 -10.56 0.06
C MET A 149 -16.63 -10.51 -1.41
N SER A 150 -17.33 -9.46 -1.85
CA SER A 150 -17.63 -9.26 -3.27
C SER A 150 -16.36 -9.07 -4.11
N ALA A 151 -15.38 -8.31 -3.62
CA ALA A 151 -14.12 -8.11 -4.32
C ALA A 151 -13.31 -9.41 -4.41
N TYR A 152 -13.32 -10.22 -3.35
CA TYR A 152 -12.75 -11.56 -3.35
C TYR A 152 -13.46 -12.50 -4.35
N ALA A 153 -14.78 -12.48 -4.38
CA ALA A 153 -15.57 -13.27 -5.33
C ALA A 153 -15.25 -12.86 -6.78
N ASP A 154 -15.20 -11.55 -7.07
CA ASP A 154 -14.85 -11.04 -8.39
C ASP A 154 -13.44 -11.46 -8.82
N TYR A 155 -12.47 -11.52 -7.89
CA TYR A 155 -11.14 -12.05 -8.19
C TYR A 155 -11.19 -13.55 -8.53
N LEU A 156 -11.85 -14.35 -7.70
CA LEU A 156 -11.94 -15.81 -7.87
C LEU A 156 -12.72 -16.21 -9.13
N GLU A 157 -13.69 -15.39 -9.54
CA GLU A 157 -14.47 -15.58 -10.76
C GLU A 157 -13.77 -14.99 -12.01
N GLY A 158 -12.57 -14.41 -11.86
CA GLY A 158 -11.80 -13.85 -12.98
C GLY A 158 -12.38 -12.56 -13.56
N LYS A 159 -13.19 -11.83 -12.79
CA LYS A 159 -13.83 -10.57 -13.20
C LYS A 159 -12.95 -9.34 -12.98
N LEU A 160 -11.97 -9.43 -12.08
CA LEU A 160 -11.01 -8.35 -11.88
C LEU A 160 -10.04 -8.25 -13.05
N ALA A 161 -9.68 -7.02 -13.41
CA ALA A 161 -8.70 -6.71 -14.44
C ALA A 161 -7.50 -5.99 -13.83
N SER A 162 -6.33 -6.13 -14.46
CA SER A 162 -5.13 -5.40 -14.04
C SER A 162 -5.36 -3.88 -14.09
N THR A 163 -4.86 -3.19 -13.08
CA THR A 163 -4.84 -1.72 -12.95
C THR A 163 -3.47 -1.12 -13.22
N ALA A 164 -2.45 -1.95 -13.46
CA ALA A 164 -1.18 -1.51 -14.01
C ALA A 164 -1.39 -0.87 -15.39
N ALA A 165 -0.67 0.23 -15.65
CA ALA A 165 -0.67 0.81 -16.98
C ALA A 165 -0.05 -0.20 -17.96
N ARG A 166 -0.75 -0.50 -19.06
CA ARG A 166 -0.14 -1.21 -20.19
C ARG A 166 0.95 -0.28 -20.73
N GLY A 167 2.21 -0.64 -20.48
CA GLY A 167 3.38 0.03 -21.06
C GLY A 167 3.41 -0.08 -22.57
#